data_AF-A0A091BRZ7-F1
#
_entry.id   AF-A0A091BRZ7-F1
#
_cell.length_a   1.000
_cell.length_b   1.000
_cell.length_c   1.000
_cell.angle_alpha   90.00
_cell.angle_beta   90.00
_cell.angle_gamma   90.00
#
_symmetry.space_group_name_H-M   'P 1'
#
loop_
_entity.id
_entity.type
_entity.pdbx_description
1 polymer ?
#
loop_
_entity_poly.entity_id
_entity_poly.type
_entity_poly.pdbx_seq_one_letter_code
_entity_poly.pdbx_strand_id
1 'polypeptide(L)' 'MEFYKEYITKKEYVSGNIIDTTRIIKATEQLNEDIKANPQWRSEVHGYTYVEDYACILVRWVGLSETKFKESEE' A
#
# COMPACT_ATOMS: atom_id res chain seq x y z
N MET A 1 -0.43 -7.05 -18.52
CA MET A 1 0.44 -5.96 -18.04
C MET A 1 0.94 -6.36 -16.66
N GLU A 2 2.19 -6.04 -16.31
CA GLU A 2 2.72 -6.30 -14.97
C GLU A 2 3.57 -5.13 -14.48
N PHE A 3 3.65 -4.97 -13.16
CA PHE A 3 4.51 -4.00 -12.51
C PHE A 3 4.81 -4.42 -11.06
N TYR A 4 5.74 -3.71 -10.43
CA TYR A 4 6.08 -3.86 -9.02
C TYR A 4 5.70 -2.60 -8.26
N LYS A 5 5.14 -2.76 -7.07
CA LYS A 5 4.79 -1.66 -6.16
C LYS A 5 5.29 -1.98 -4.76
N GLU A 6 5.87 -0.97 -4.12
CA GLU A 6 6.29 -1.02 -2.73
C GLU A 6 5.22 -0.39 -1.83
N TYR A 7 4.88 -1.08 -0.75
CA TYR A 7 4.01 -0.58 0.30
C TYR A 7 4.86 -0.34 1.55
N ILE A 8 4.87 0.89 2.05
CA ILE A 8 5.74 1.31 3.16
C ILE A 8 4.87 1.86 4.28
N THR A 9 5.17 1.53 5.54
CA THR A 9 4.52 2.18 6.68
C THR A 9 4.82 3.68 6.66
N LYS A 10 3.76 4.51 6.55
CA LYS A 10 3.87 5.97 6.56
C LYS A 10 3.48 6.52 7.93
N LYS A 11 4.16 7.59 8.35
CA LYS A 11 3.77 8.41 9.51
C LYS A 11 3.37 9.78 8.99
N GLU A 12 2.10 10.12 9.14
CA GLU A 12 1.56 11.42 8.75
C GLU A 12 1.29 12.26 9.98
N TYR A 13 1.64 13.53 9.91
CA TYR A 13 1.32 14.51 10.94
C TYR A 13 0.05 15.25 10.53
N VAL A 14 -1.04 15.01 11.26
CA VAL A 14 -2.28 15.75 11.07
C VAL A 14 -2.27 16.91 12.06
N SER A 15 -1.97 18.11 11.55
CA SER A 15 -2.04 19.36 12.31
C SER A 15 -3.43 19.97 12.17
N GLY A 16 -4.27 19.78 13.20
CA GLY A 16 -5.48 20.59 13.42
C GLY A 16 -5.23 21.71 14.42
N ASN A 17 -6.21 22.61 14.65
CA ASN A 17 -6.03 23.81 15.48
C ASN A 17 -5.58 23.59 16.95
N ILE A 18 -5.58 22.36 17.51
CA ILE A 18 -5.24 22.14 18.94
C ILE A 18 -4.47 20.81 19.23
N ILE A 19 -4.36 19.84 18.32
CA ILE A 19 -3.68 18.55 18.63
C ILE A 19 -2.87 18.05 17.42
N ASP A 20 -1.55 17.94 17.60
CA ASP A 20 -0.68 17.17 16.70
C ASP A 20 -0.97 15.68 16.91
N THR A 21 -1.63 15.05 15.93
CA THR A 21 -1.85 13.61 15.93
C THR A 21 -1.00 12.96 14.85
N THR A 22 -0.23 11.94 15.23
CA THR A 22 0.51 11.10 14.28
C THR A 22 -0.39 9.95 13.82
N ARG A 23 -0.80 9.96 12.55
CA ARG A 23 -1.46 8.81 11.93
C ARG A 23 -0.40 7.88 11.39
N ILE A 24 -0.44 6.62 11.80
CA ILE A 24 0.40 5.56 11.25
C ILE A 24 -0.45 4.80 10.24
N ILE A 25 -0.04 4.82 8.96
CA ILE A 25 -0.67 4.03 7.89
C ILE A 25 0.22 2.82 7.63
N LYS A 26 -0.25 1.61 7.93
CA LYS A 26 0.58 0.41 7.80
C LYS A 26 0.72 0.00 6.33
N ALA A 27 1.88 -0.53 5.95
CA ALA A 27 2.09 -1.09 4.61
C ALA A 27 1.05 -2.16 4.24
N THR A 28 0.65 -2.99 5.21
CA THR A 28 -0.35 -4.04 5.02
C THR A 28 -1.76 -3.49 4.79
N GLU A 29 -2.11 -2.36 5.39
CA GLU A 29 -3.41 -1.71 5.19
C GLU A 29 -3.53 -1.18 3.76
N GLN A 30 -2.51 -0.46 3.29
CA GLN A 30 -2.41 0.03 1.91
C GLN A 30 -2.50 -1.13 0.89
N LEU A 31 -1.74 -2.21 1.10
CA LEU A 31 -1.80 -3.39 0.24
C LEU A 31 -3.20 -4.01 0.21
N ASN A 32 -3.84 -4.16 1.37
CA ASN A 32 -5.18 -4.75 1.45
C ASN A 32 -6.24 -3.89 0.76
N GLU A 33 -6.12 -2.56 0.81
CA GLU A 33 -7.00 -1.64 0.10
C GLU A 33 -6.82 -1.75 -1.42
N ASP A 34 -5.58 -1.76 -1.91
CA ASP A 34 -5.27 -1.95 -3.33
C ASP A 34 -5.77 -3.32 -3.83
N ILE A 35 -5.66 -4.40 -3.04
CA ILE A 35 -6.22 -5.73 -3.38
C ILE A 35 -7.75 -5.66 -3.52
N LYS A 36 -8.44 -4.98 -2.59
CA LYS A 36 -9.90 -4.84 -2.65
C LYS A 36 -10.34 -3.99 -3.85
N ALA A 37 -9.58 -2.95 -4.18
CA ALA A 37 -9.89 -2.05 -5.30
C ALA A 37 -9.62 -2.69 -6.68
N ASN A 38 -8.72 -3.68 -6.74
CA ASN A 38 -8.24 -4.29 -7.99
C ASN A 38 -8.48 -5.81 -8.05
N PRO A 39 -9.73 -6.30 -7.96
CA PRO A 39 -10.02 -7.75 -7.97
C PRO A 39 -9.65 -8.46 -9.28
N GLN A 40 -9.44 -7.71 -10.37
CA GLN A 40 -9.00 -8.23 -11.67
C GLN A 40 -7.47 -8.32 -11.81
N TRP A 41 -6.74 -8.01 -10.74
CA TRP A 41 -5.28 -8.07 -10.69
C TRP A 41 -4.85 -9.14 -9.70
N ARG A 42 -3.88 -9.95 -10.10
CA ARG A 42 -3.21 -10.89 -9.19
C ARG A 42 -2.07 -10.17 -8.49
N SER A 43 -2.01 -10.29 -7.18
CA SER A 43 -0.89 -9.83 -6.35
C SER A 43 -0.03 -11.00 -5.87
N GLU A 44 1.28 -10.80 -5.84
CA GLU A 44 2.26 -11.75 -5.31
C GLU A 44 3.32 -11.00 -4.50
N VAL A 45 3.52 -11.38 -3.25
CA VAL A 45 4.55 -10.77 -2.40
C VAL A 45 5.91 -11.34 -2.79
N HIS A 46 6.83 -10.48 -3.23
CA HIS A 46 8.19 -10.85 -3.64
C HIS A 46 9.24 -10.52 -2.59
N GLY A 47 8.95 -9.58 -1.69
CA GLY A 47 9.88 -9.17 -0.66
C GLY A 47 9.15 -8.52 0.51
N TYR A 48 9.72 -8.67 1.70
CA TYR A 48 9.22 -8.04 2.91
C TYR A 48 10.39 -7.75 3.84
N THR A 49 10.36 -6.58 4.47
CA THR A 49 11.24 -6.23 5.58
C THR A 49 10.43 -5.52 6.67
N TYR A 50 10.84 -5.70 7.93
CA TYR A 50 10.24 -5.04 9.06
C TYR A 50 11.32 -4.67 10.09
N VAL A 51 11.41 -3.37 10.40
CA VAL A 51 12.40 -2.80 11.33
C VAL A 51 11.70 -1.71 12.14
N GLU A 52 11.74 -1.81 13.48
CA GLU A 52 11.28 -0.75 14.41
C GLU A 52 9.91 -0.15 14.03
N ASP A 53 8.90 -0.99 13.83
CA ASP A 53 7.53 -0.62 13.42
C ASP A 53 7.36 -0.10 11.99
N TYR A 54 8.43 -0.08 11.19
CA TYR A 54 8.37 0.19 9.76
C TYR A 54 8.36 -1.12 8.99
N ALA A 55 7.30 -1.33 8.21
CA ALA A 55 7.21 -2.41 7.24
C ALA A 55 7.44 -1.84 5.83
N CYS A 56 8.16 -2.60 5.00
CA CYS A 56 8.16 -2.43 3.55
C CYS A 56 7.82 -3.78 2.90
N ILE A 57 6.86 -3.77 1.97
CA ILE A 57 6.38 -4.96 1.25
C ILE A 57 6.47 -4.68 -0.24
N LEU A 58 7.26 -5.50 -0.95
CA LEU A 58 7.35 -5.46 -2.40
C LEU A 58 6.35 -6.46 -3.00
N VAL A 59 5.44 -5.97 -3.83
CA VAL A 59 4.40 -6.77 -4.47
C VAL A 59 4.50 -6.68 -5.97
N ARG A 60 4.49 -7.83 -6.63
CA ARG A 60 4.28 -7.94 -8.07
C ARG A 60 2.79 -7.98 -8.36
N TRP A 61 2.37 -7.12 -9.28
CA TRP A 61 0.99 -7.03 -9.76
C TRP A 61 0.92 -7.48 -11.21
N VAL A 62 0.00 -8.40 -11.50
CA VAL A 62 -0.23 -8.94 -12.85
C VAL A 62 -1.70 -8.75 -13.21
N GLY A 63 -1.96 -7.93 -14.22
CA GLY A 63 -3.30 -7.68 -14.73
C GLY A 63 -3.80 -8.89 -15.50
N LEU A 64 -4.95 -9.42 -15.11
CA LEU A 64 -5.60 -10.57 -15.76
C LEU A 64 -6.54 -10.13 -16.90
N SER A 65 -6.71 -8.82 -17.10
CA SER A 65 -7.53 -8.19 -18.14
C SER A 65 -6.90 -6.86 -18.59
N GLU A 66 -7.55 -6.17 -19.54
CA GLU A 66 -7.15 -4.81 -19.99
C GLU A 66 -7.52 -3.70 -18.98
N THR A 67 -8.15 -4.04 -17.85
CA THR A 67 -8.55 -3.05 -16.83
C THR A 67 -7.31 -2.44 -16.17
N LYS A 68 -7.17 -1.11 -16.25
CA LYS A 68 -6.08 -0.37 -15.59
C LYS A 68 -6.14 -0.54 -14.07
N PHE A 69 -4.96 -0.59 -13.44
CA PHE A 69 -4.84 -0.61 -11.99
C PHE A 69 -5.33 0.72 -11.41
N LYS A 70 -6.12 0.67 -10.34
CA LYS A 70 -6.60 1.82 -9.58
C LYS A 70 -5.77 1.91 -8.31
N GLU A 71 -5.03 3.00 -8.16
CA GLU A 71 -4.35 3.27 -6.89
C GLU A 71 -5.37 3.81 -5.89
N SER A 72 -5.32 3.35 -4.64
CA SER A 72 -6.00 4.05 -3.55
C SER A 72 -5.50 5.50 -3.49
N GLU A 73 -6.40 6.48 -3.52
CA GLU A 73 -6.02 7.89 -3.31
C GLU A 73 -5.33 8.01 -1.94
N GLU A 74 -4.14 8.63 -1.93
CA GLU A 74 -3.38 8.97 -0.70
C GLU A 74 -4.15 9.97 0.17
#